data_AF-A0A949AY39-F1
#
_entry.id   AF-A0A949AY39-F1
#
_cell.length_a   1.000
_cell.length_b   1.000
_cell.length_c   1.000
_cell.angle_alpha   90.00
_cell.angle_beta   90.00
_cell.angle_gamma   90.00
#
_symmetry.space_group_name_H-M   'P 1'
#
loop_
_entity.id
_entity.type
_entity.pdbx_description
1 polymer ?
#
loop_
_entity_poly.entity_id
_entity_poly.type
_entity_poly.pdbx_seq_one_letter_code
_entity_poly.pdbx_strand_id
1 'polypeptide(L)'
;MSLLSPPNVHALAVLLLTVFALILFTREKIPLESSSFLVLTCLAVGFELFPLQVDGSVLHAVDFFQGFGHEALVAVCALMIAGQGIVRTGALEPVGRALARLWKISPNISLLLTLLVGALISAFINNVPVVVLFLPILISVSLRTGMKASSVLMPMGFATLLGGTCTTIGTSTNLLVVSVAASMGLRRLEMFDFLMPAVIAGGVGIAYLWLLAPKIIPKREQPLADTSPRIFAAHLAILEGSPAEGKTVTEAIKMTDGAMKIMGVERGPEKFIMPLPSVILHAGDHLIVQETPERLKEFEKVLEGTLYPEDSVDKPVDDENPLKAEDQQIAEVVVIEGSILQGRSLSGVRFADRYGLIILALHRVGKHLEKVYDEIGDIRLRAGDVLLVQGPREQIASLKKAKDFLVLDATMDLPFTRKAPVALLIMVGVVLTAALGLLPIAISAPCGALLMIFTGCLEWRDATRALSAQVILIVAASLALGTALLKTGGADYLARLFVTLAGGASPNFVISGLMLLMGILTNIVSNNAAAVIGTPIAVSIATQMGQPPEPYVLAVLFGANMSYATPMAYKTNLLVMNAGQYTFNDFLRIGGPLLLIMWVTLSWLLPTIYGIR
;
A
#
# COMPACT_ATOMS: atom_id res chain seq x y z
N MET A 1 -24.65 -9.22 43.36
CA MET A 1 -24.30 -8.11 42.44
C MET A 1 -24.77 -6.81 43.07
N SER A 2 -23.91 -6.14 43.84
CA SER A 2 -24.18 -4.75 44.24
C SER A 2 -24.10 -3.89 42.98
N LEU A 3 -25.17 -3.16 42.68
CA LEU A 3 -25.18 -2.18 41.59
C LEU A 3 -24.08 -1.14 41.88
N LEU A 4 -23.13 -1.03 40.96
CA LEU A 4 -22.09 0.00 40.99
C LEU A 4 -22.74 1.37 41.14
N SER A 5 -22.25 2.19 42.07
CA SER A 5 -22.72 3.58 42.21
C SER A 5 -22.54 4.31 40.87
N PRO A 6 -23.53 5.09 40.41
CA PRO A 6 -23.44 5.77 39.13
C PRO A 6 -22.25 6.76 39.13
N PRO A 7 -21.57 6.93 37.99
CA PRO A 7 -20.44 7.84 37.88
C PRO A 7 -20.88 9.29 38.10
N ASN A 8 -19.94 10.17 38.49
CA ASN A 8 -20.19 11.61 38.60
C ASN A 8 -20.68 12.18 37.24
N VAL A 9 -21.39 13.30 37.25
CA VAL A 9 -21.97 13.94 36.05
C VAL A 9 -20.91 14.21 34.98
N HIS A 10 -19.73 14.73 35.37
CA HIS A 10 -18.61 14.91 34.44
C HIS A 10 -18.10 13.59 33.87
N ALA A 11 -17.98 12.54 34.69
CA ALA A 11 -17.59 11.21 34.21
C ALA A 11 -18.63 10.63 33.27
N LEU A 12 -19.92 10.76 33.58
CA LEU A 12 -21.01 10.32 32.71
C LEU A 12 -20.97 11.08 31.37
N ALA A 13 -20.75 12.39 31.39
CA ALA A 13 -20.62 13.19 30.17
C ALA A 13 -19.44 12.76 29.30
N VAL A 14 -18.25 12.52 29.90
CA VAL A 14 -17.07 12.03 29.18
C VAL A 14 -17.28 10.60 28.66
N LEU A 15 -17.97 9.73 29.42
CA LEU A 15 -18.34 8.39 28.96
C LEU A 15 -19.32 8.43 27.77
N LEU A 16 -20.35 9.28 27.84
CA LEU A 16 -21.27 9.51 26.72
C LEU A 16 -20.55 10.07 25.51
N LEU A 17 -19.60 11.01 25.70
CA LEU A 17 -18.77 11.54 24.64
C LEU A 17 -17.84 10.47 24.05
N THR A 18 -17.34 9.54 24.86
CA THR A 18 -16.54 8.39 24.41
C THR A 18 -17.36 7.44 23.54
N VAL A 19 -18.60 7.14 23.95
CA VAL A 19 -19.55 6.35 23.15
C VAL A 19 -19.90 7.09 21.84
N PHE A 20 -20.13 8.40 21.91
CA PHE A 20 -20.37 9.21 20.73
C PHE A 20 -19.16 9.23 19.78
N ALA A 21 -17.94 9.33 20.32
CA ALA A 21 -16.70 9.23 19.57
C ALA A 21 -16.57 7.86 18.87
N LEU A 22 -16.92 6.75 19.54
CA LEU A 22 -16.97 5.42 18.94
C LEU A 22 -17.93 5.38 17.75
N ILE A 23 -19.14 5.89 17.93
CA ILE A 23 -20.14 5.92 16.85
C ILE A 23 -19.59 6.74 15.69
N LEU A 24 -19.01 7.91 15.92
CA LEU A 24 -18.39 8.72 14.88
C LEU A 24 -17.23 7.99 14.18
N PHE A 25 -16.37 7.29 14.92
CA PHE A 25 -15.22 6.57 14.37
C PHE A 25 -15.62 5.31 13.59
N THR A 26 -16.83 4.77 13.78
CA THR A 26 -17.38 3.68 12.95
C THR A 26 -17.99 4.17 11.63
N ARG A 27 -18.32 5.47 11.51
CA ARG A 27 -19.01 5.99 10.34
C ARG A 27 -18.02 6.30 9.22
N GLU A 28 -17.92 5.42 8.24
CA GLU A 28 -17.05 5.60 7.06
C GLU A 28 -17.30 6.92 6.29
N LYS A 29 -18.52 7.47 6.37
CA LYS A 29 -18.87 8.74 5.72
C LYS A 29 -18.22 9.97 6.35
N ILE A 30 -17.75 9.87 7.60
CA ILE A 30 -17.17 10.98 8.33
C ILE A 30 -15.67 10.70 8.46
N PRO A 31 -14.80 11.55 7.91
CA PRO A 31 -13.36 11.39 8.05
C PRO A 31 -12.95 11.37 9.53
N LEU A 32 -12.01 10.49 9.89
CA LEU A 32 -11.57 10.32 11.28
C LEU A 32 -10.99 11.61 11.85
N GLU A 33 -10.29 12.42 11.05
CA GLU A 33 -9.83 13.77 11.40
C GLU A 33 -10.97 14.68 11.87
N SER A 34 -12.12 14.68 11.18
CA SER A 34 -13.28 15.51 11.54
C SER A 34 -13.90 15.03 12.83
N SER A 35 -14.06 13.71 12.99
CA SER A 35 -14.56 13.10 14.21
C SER A 35 -13.66 13.40 15.41
N SER A 36 -12.34 13.27 15.27
CA SER A 36 -11.39 13.56 16.33
C SER A 36 -11.38 15.03 16.70
N PHE A 37 -11.42 15.94 15.71
CA PHE A 37 -11.49 17.37 15.97
C PHE A 37 -12.79 17.78 16.66
N LEU A 38 -13.92 17.18 16.27
CA LEU A 38 -15.21 17.37 16.93
C LEU A 38 -15.17 16.91 18.39
N VAL A 39 -14.65 15.71 18.66
CA VAL A 39 -14.53 15.18 20.03
C VAL A 39 -13.66 16.11 20.89
N LEU A 40 -12.50 16.52 20.38
CA LEU A 40 -11.61 17.44 21.09
C LEU A 40 -12.28 18.79 21.38
N THR A 41 -13.01 19.34 20.41
CA THR A 41 -13.72 20.62 20.56
C THR A 41 -14.89 20.51 21.53
N CYS A 42 -15.70 19.45 21.43
CA CYS A 42 -16.78 19.19 22.37
C CYS A 42 -16.27 19.03 23.80
N LEU A 43 -15.12 18.40 23.96
CA LEU A 43 -14.48 18.20 25.26
C LEU A 43 -13.98 19.54 25.82
N ALA A 44 -13.24 20.32 25.03
CA ALA A 44 -12.78 21.64 25.46
C ALA A 44 -13.96 22.58 25.81
N VAL A 45 -14.96 22.69 24.94
CA VAL A 45 -16.16 23.51 25.19
C VAL A 45 -16.93 23.01 26.42
N GLY A 46 -17.07 21.69 26.58
CA GLY A 46 -17.80 21.10 27.70
C GLY A 46 -17.15 21.44 29.05
N PHE A 47 -15.83 21.33 29.16
CA PHE A 47 -15.10 21.66 30.38
C PHE A 47 -14.95 23.17 30.62
N GLU A 48 -14.98 23.99 29.56
CA GLU A 48 -15.02 25.45 29.72
C GLU A 48 -16.37 25.92 30.28
N LEU A 49 -17.48 25.36 29.77
CA LEU A 49 -18.82 25.68 30.25
C LEU A 49 -19.11 25.10 31.64
N PHE A 50 -18.56 23.92 31.95
CA PHE A 50 -18.77 23.21 33.20
C PHE A 50 -17.42 22.80 33.83
N PRO A 51 -16.69 23.74 34.47
CA PRO A 51 -15.36 23.48 34.98
C PRO A 51 -15.37 22.40 36.06
N LEU A 52 -14.43 21.46 35.94
CA LEU A 52 -14.18 20.44 36.94
C LEU A 52 -13.11 20.93 37.92
N GLN A 53 -13.43 20.91 39.21
CA GLN A 53 -12.46 21.15 40.28
C GLN A 53 -12.02 19.80 40.84
N VAL A 54 -10.73 19.49 40.71
CA VAL A 54 -10.10 18.31 41.32
C VAL A 54 -9.01 18.80 42.26
N ASP A 55 -9.09 18.43 43.53
CA ASP A 55 -8.10 18.75 44.57
C ASP A 55 -7.72 20.24 44.67
N GLY A 56 -8.69 21.15 44.50
CA GLY A 56 -8.48 22.60 44.57
C GLY A 56 -7.86 23.24 43.32
N SER A 57 -7.62 22.46 42.27
CA SER A 57 -7.19 22.94 40.95
C SER A 57 -8.32 22.82 39.92
N VAL A 58 -8.52 23.86 39.11
CA VAL A 58 -9.48 23.84 38.00
C VAL A 58 -8.80 23.21 36.80
N LEU A 59 -9.43 22.21 36.19
CA LEU A 59 -8.96 21.68 34.91
C LEU A 59 -9.28 22.69 33.81
N HIS A 60 -8.27 23.36 33.27
CA HIS A 60 -8.47 24.35 32.20
C HIS A 60 -8.77 23.65 30.87
N ALA A 61 -9.79 24.10 30.15
CA ALA A 61 -10.15 23.51 28.85
C ALA A 61 -9.01 23.57 27.81
N VAL A 62 -8.13 24.57 27.94
CA VAL A 62 -6.97 24.74 27.06
C VAL A 62 -5.94 23.61 27.23
N ASP A 63 -5.91 22.96 28.40
CA ASP A 63 -4.98 21.87 28.67
C ASP A 63 -5.22 20.66 27.76
N PHE A 64 -6.44 20.49 27.24
CA PHE A 64 -6.74 19.45 26.26
C PHE A 64 -6.01 19.65 24.92
N PHE A 65 -5.58 20.87 24.59
CA PHE A 65 -4.78 21.14 23.40
C PHE A 65 -3.28 20.86 23.60
N GLN A 66 -2.81 20.67 24.84
CA GLN A 66 -1.39 20.33 25.10
C GLN A 66 -0.98 19.01 24.42
N GLY A 67 -1.95 18.14 24.10
CA GLY A 67 -1.72 16.93 23.31
C GLY A 67 -1.04 17.16 21.96
N PHE A 68 -1.18 18.35 21.35
CA PHE A 68 -0.48 18.70 20.10
C PHE A 68 1.04 18.88 20.26
N GLY A 69 1.48 19.28 21.46
CA GLY A 69 2.90 19.42 21.80
C GLY A 69 3.51 18.15 22.40
N HIS A 70 2.73 17.07 22.51
CA HIS A 70 3.18 15.86 23.19
C HIS A 70 4.32 15.18 22.43
N GLU A 71 5.38 14.83 23.15
CA GLU A 71 6.61 14.25 22.57
C GLU A 71 6.37 13.00 21.70
N ALA A 72 5.37 12.19 22.06
CA ALA A 72 5.00 11.00 21.28
C ALA A 72 4.46 11.39 19.90
N LEU A 73 3.61 12.41 19.81
CA LEU A 73 3.08 12.91 18.54
C LEU A 73 4.20 13.48 17.66
N VAL A 74 5.15 14.21 18.25
CA VAL A 74 6.34 14.71 17.54
C VAL A 74 7.15 13.55 16.95
N ALA A 75 7.37 12.48 17.72
CA ALA A 75 8.06 11.29 17.24
C ALA A 75 7.30 10.63 16.07
N VAL A 76 5.98 10.47 16.18
CA VAL A 76 5.12 9.91 15.11
C VAL A 76 5.29 10.70 13.82
N CYS A 77 5.10 12.02 13.89
CA CYS A 77 5.20 12.91 12.74
C CYS A 77 6.57 12.79 12.06
N ALA A 78 7.66 12.80 12.84
CA ALA A 78 9.00 12.70 12.30
C ALA A 78 9.29 11.32 11.68
N LEU A 79 8.80 10.24 12.28
CA LEU A 79 8.94 8.89 11.72
C LEU A 79 8.12 8.69 10.45
N MET A 80 6.94 9.30 10.35
CA MET A 80 6.16 9.31 9.10
C MET A 80 6.94 10.01 7.97
N ILE A 81 7.58 11.14 8.29
CA ILE A 81 8.45 11.85 7.34
C ILE A 81 9.65 10.99 6.94
N ALA A 82 10.34 10.37 7.91
CA ALA A 82 11.50 9.52 7.64
C ALA A 82 11.12 8.26 6.81
N GLY A 83 10.01 7.62 7.15
CA GLY A 83 9.46 6.50 6.38
C GLY A 83 9.11 6.89 4.95
N GLN A 84 8.54 8.09 4.74
CA GLN A 84 8.31 8.62 3.40
C GLN A 84 9.61 8.82 2.63
N GLY A 85 10.70 9.25 3.28
CA GLY A 85 12.03 9.35 2.69
C GLY A 85 12.56 8.02 2.14
N ILE A 86 12.35 6.92 2.86
CA ILE A 86 12.71 5.56 2.39
C ILE A 86 11.92 5.18 1.14
N VAL A 87 10.61 5.42 1.17
CA VAL A 87 9.72 5.10 0.04
C VAL A 87 10.07 5.96 -1.18
N ARG A 88 10.27 7.27 -0.98
CA ARG A 88 10.61 8.22 -2.05
C ARG A 88 11.95 7.93 -2.70
N THR A 89 12.93 7.46 -1.93
CA THR A 89 14.27 7.14 -2.45
C THR A 89 14.35 5.77 -3.13
N GLY A 90 13.26 5.00 -3.16
CA GLY A 90 13.28 3.66 -3.77
C GLY A 90 14.16 2.66 -3.03
N ALA A 91 14.54 2.92 -1.77
CA ALA A 91 15.48 2.08 -1.03
C ALA A 91 14.98 0.64 -0.81
N LEU A 92 13.67 0.41 -0.95
CA LEU A 92 13.03 -0.90 -0.83
C LEU A 92 12.98 -1.69 -2.16
N GLU A 93 13.26 -1.06 -3.30
CA GLU A 93 13.18 -1.69 -4.61
C GLU A 93 14.24 -2.80 -4.86
N PRO A 94 15.52 -2.63 -4.46
CA PRO A 94 16.51 -3.70 -4.61
C PRO A 94 16.12 -4.98 -3.88
N VAL A 95 15.48 -4.84 -2.71
CA VAL A 95 14.97 -5.96 -1.91
C VAL A 95 13.90 -6.74 -2.69
N GLY A 96 12.97 -6.01 -3.30
CA GLY A 96 11.95 -6.57 -4.19
C GLY A 96 12.53 -7.36 -5.37
N ARG A 97 13.52 -6.80 -6.07
CA ARG A 97 14.20 -7.45 -7.20
C ARG A 97 15.01 -8.68 -6.78
N ALA A 98 15.70 -8.61 -5.65
CA ALA A 98 16.45 -9.73 -5.10
C ALA A 98 15.51 -10.90 -4.79
N LEU A 99 14.38 -10.63 -4.13
CA LEU A 99 13.34 -11.61 -3.88
C LEU A 99 12.86 -12.23 -5.19
N ALA A 100 12.47 -11.43 -6.19
CA ALA A 100 11.98 -11.95 -7.48
C ALA A 100 12.95 -12.92 -8.19
N ARG A 101 14.27 -12.77 -8.02
CA ARG A 101 15.27 -13.71 -8.55
C ARG A 101 15.28 -15.05 -7.80
N LEU A 102 15.12 -15.02 -6.48
CA LEU A 102 15.09 -16.21 -5.62
C LEU A 102 13.90 -17.14 -5.93
N TRP A 103 12.77 -16.56 -6.37
CA TRP A 103 11.57 -17.31 -6.75
C TRP A 103 11.77 -18.30 -7.90
N LYS A 104 12.81 -18.13 -8.73
CA LYS A 104 13.18 -19.11 -9.77
C LYS A 104 13.80 -20.39 -9.21
N ILE A 105 14.36 -20.35 -8.00
CA ILE A 105 15.08 -21.48 -7.39
C ILE A 105 14.12 -22.36 -6.59
N SER A 106 13.34 -21.77 -5.69
CA SER A 106 12.38 -22.51 -4.87
C SER A 106 11.20 -21.63 -4.43
N PRO A 107 9.97 -21.90 -4.92
CA PRO A 107 8.79 -21.11 -4.58
C PRO A 107 8.48 -21.06 -3.08
N ASN A 108 8.66 -22.17 -2.37
CA ASN A 108 8.25 -22.29 -0.97
C ASN A 108 9.18 -21.53 -0.01
N ILE A 109 10.49 -21.54 -0.26
CA ILE A 109 11.47 -20.76 0.50
C ILE A 109 11.35 -19.28 0.14
N SER A 110 11.06 -18.97 -1.12
CA SER A 110 10.89 -17.59 -1.57
C SER A 110 9.65 -16.93 -0.96
N LEU A 111 8.57 -17.69 -0.77
CA LEU A 111 7.43 -17.25 0.04
C LEU A 111 7.88 -16.90 1.46
N LEU A 112 8.54 -17.82 2.17
CA LEU A 112 9.01 -17.59 3.54
C LEU A 112 9.90 -16.34 3.65
N LEU A 113 10.88 -16.21 2.75
CA LEU A 113 11.74 -15.02 2.67
C LEU A 113 10.93 -13.74 2.42
N THR A 114 9.92 -13.81 1.55
CA THR A 114 9.05 -12.66 1.30
C THR A 114 8.23 -12.29 2.53
N LEU A 115 7.72 -13.27 3.28
CA LEU A 115 7.00 -13.02 4.55
C LEU A 115 7.92 -12.37 5.59
N LEU A 116 9.13 -12.92 5.77
CA LEU A 116 10.10 -12.42 6.74
C LEU A 116 10.58 -11.01 6.40
N VAL A 117 10.90 -10.76 5.13
CA VAL A 117 11.34 -9.44 4.65
C VAL A 117 10.19 -8.44 4.72
N GLY A 118 8.98 -8.84 4.31
CA GLY A 118 7.79 -8.01 4.43
C GLY A 118 7.52 -7.61 5.88
N ALA A 119 7.56 -8.57 6.80
CA ALA A 119 7.41 -8.32 8.24
C ALA A 119 8.52 -7.40 8.77
N LEU A 120 9.78 -7.65 8.42
CA LEU A 120 10.91 -6.84 8.86
C LEU A 120 10.81 -5.39 8.38
N ILE A 121 10.47 -5.17 7.11
CA ILE A 121 10.30 -3.80 6.57
C ILE A 121 9.12 -3.12 7.26
N SER A 122 7.99 -3.83 7.45
CA SER A 122 6.81 -3.29 8.12
C SER A 122 7.04 -2.96 9.60
N ALA A 123 8.04 -3.58 10.23
CA ALA A 123 8.44 -3.24 11.59
C ALA A 123 9.02 -1.82 11.72
N PHE A 124 9.40 -1.17 10.62
CA PHE A 124 9.98 0.18 10.65
C PHE A 124 9.23 1.18 9.77
N ILE A 125 8.34 0.70 8.89
CA ILE A 125 7.62 1.50 7.92
C ILE A 125 6.14 1.13 8.00
N ASN A 126 5.26 2.12 7.88
CA ASN A 126 3.82 1.88 7.81
C ASN A 126 3.47 0.80 6.77
N ASN A 127 2.50 -0.05 7.12
CA ASN A 127 2.11 -1.22 6.33
C ASN A 127 1.70 -0.90 4.87
N VAL A 128 1.08 0.26 4.61
CA VAL A 128 0.53 0.61 3.28
C VAL A 128 1.60 0.72 2.19
N PRO A 129 2.63 1.56 2.32
CA PRO A 129 3.73 1.58 1.35
C PRO A 129 4.38 0.22 1.09
N VAL A 130 4.54 -0.58 2.14
CA VAL A 130 5.15 -1.92 2.05
C VAL A 130 4.30 -2.81 1.16
N VAL A 131 3.00 -2.93 1.45
CA VAL A 131 2.07 -3.73 0.63
C VAL A 131 2.01 -3.22 -0.81
N VAL A 132 1.89 -1.91 -1.02
CA VAL A 132 1.82 -1.30 -2.36
C VAL A 132 3.07 -1.63 -3.19
N LEU A 133 4.25 -1.67 -2.56
CA LEU A 133 5.49 -2.08 -3.22
C LEU A 133 5.48 -3.58 -3.57
N PHE A 134 5.07 -4.44 -2.63
CA PHE A 134 5.13 -5.89 -2.80
C PHE A 134 4.07 -6.45 -3.76
N LEU A 135 2.88 -5.82 -3.85
CA LEU A 135 1.79 -6.26 -4.74
C LEU A 135 2.25 -6.47 -6.21
N PRO A 136 2.79 -5.45 -6.93
CA PRO A 136 3.18 -5.62 -8.33
C PRO A 136 4.33 -6.62 -8.50
N ILE A 137 5.27 -6.66 -7.55
CA ILE A 137 6.40 -7.60 -7.57
C ILE A 137 5.88 -9.03 -7.49
N LEU A 138 5.00 -9.31 -6.53
CA LEU A 138 4.45 -10.64 -6.33
C LEU A 138 3.51 -11.07 -7.45
N ILE A 139 2.73 -10.14 -8.02
CA ILE A 139 1.92 -10.42 -9.21
C ILE A 139 2.83 -10.77 -10.40
N SER A 140 3.87 -9.97 -10.67
CA SER A 140 4.84 -10.23 -11.74
C SER A 140 5.54 -11.57 -11.58
N VAL A 141 5.96 -11.91 -10.35
CA VAL A 141 6.55 -13.21 -10.04
C VAL A 141 5.55 -14.34 -10.26
N SER A 142 4.31 -14.18 -9.81
CA SER A 142 3.25 -15.18 -9.99
C SER A 142 2.98 -15.47 -11.46
N LEU A 143 2.94 -14.43 -12.31
CA LEU A 143 2.79 -14.55 -13.75
C LEU A 143 3.98 -15.29 -14.39
N ARG A 144 5.22 -14.97 -13.99
CA ARG A 144 6.43 -15.60 -14.55
C ARG A 144 6.62 -17.06 -14.12
N THR A 145 6.12 -17.45 -12.96
CA THR A 145 6.27 -18.82 -12.42
C THR A 145 5.03 -19.68 -12.64
N GLY A 146 3.95 -19.13 -13.20
CA GLY A 146 2.66 -19.82 -13.36
C GLY A 146 1.93 -20.07 -12.03
N MET A 147 2.35 -19.42 -10.95
CA MET A 147 1.69 -19.52 -9.64
C MET A 147 0.48 -18.60 -9.57
N LYS A 148 -0.52 -18.97 -8.76
CA LYS A 148 -1.67 -18.11 -8.52
C LYS A 148 -1.28 -17.01 -7.53
N ALA A 149 -1.43 -15.74 -7.89
CA ALA A 149 -1.15 -14.62 -7.00
C ALA A 149 -1.95 -14.71 -5.68
N SER A 150 -3.17 -15.27 -5.74
CA SER A 150 -4.01 -15.49 -4.56
C SER A 150 -3.35 -16.37 -3.48
N SER A 151 -2.36 -17.21 -3.79
CA SER A 151 -1.68 -18.00 -2.73
C SER A 151 -0.59 -17.24 -1.99
N VAL A 152 -0.20 -16.05 -2.45
CA VAL A 152 0.97 -15.32 -1.95
C VAL A 152 0.59 -13.95 -1.37
N LEU A 153 -0.37 -13.26 -1.98
CA LEU A 153 -0.70 -11.87 -1.61
C LEU A 153 -1.30 -11.74 -0.20
N MET A 154 -2.21 -12.65 0.19
CA MET A 154 -2.82 -12.61 1.53
C MET A 154 -1.82 -12.98 2.64
N PRO A 155 -1.02 -14.05 2.52
CA PRO A 155 0.05 -14.32 3.48
C PRO A 155 1.04 -13.17 3.63
N MET A 156 1.46 -12.54 2.51
CA MET A 156 2.33 -11.37 2.56
C MET A 156 1.65 -10.21 3.30
N GLY A 157 0.40 -9.90 2.98
CA GLY A 157 -0.38 -8.87 3.67
C GLY A 157 -0.41 -9.08 5.18
N PHE A 158 -0.76 -10.29 5.64
CA PHE A 158 -0.77 -10.59 7.07
C PHE A 158 0.63 -10.59 7.71
N ALA A 159 1.67 -11.01 6.99
CA ALA A 159 3.05 -10.90 7.48
C ALA A 159 3.48 -9.45 7.69
N THR A 160 3.06 -8.52 6.81
CA THR A 160 3.31 -7.08 7.03
C THR A 160 2.60 -6.57 8.28
N LEU A 161 1.36 -7.01 8.55
CA LEU A 161 0.66 -6.66 9.79
C LEU A 161 1.38 -7.19 11.03
N LEU A 162 1.78 -8.47 11.03
CA LEU A 162 2.55 -9.07 12.13
C LEU A 162 3.87 -8.33 12.37
N GLY A 163 4.58 -7.98 11.30
CA GLY A 163 5.79 -7.18 11.37
C GLY A 163 5.56 -5.79 11.99
N GLY A 164 4.48 -5.12 11.57
CA GLY A 164 4.09 -3.82 12.09
C GLY A 164 3.82 -3.83 13.60
N THR A 165 3.36 -4.96 14.16
CA THR A 165 3.14 -5.12 15.61
C THR A 165 4.41 -5.28 16.44
N CYS A 166 5.58 -5.47 15.81
CA CYS A 166 6.82 -5.77 16.52
C CYS A 166 7.51 -4.56 17.15
N THR A 167 7.24 -3.34 16.67
CA THR A 167 7.86 -2.13 17.20
C THR A 167 6.83 -1.03 17.41
N THR A 168 7.20 -0.05 18.22
CA THR A 168 6.42 1.17 18.42
C THR A 168 6.14 1.91 17.11
N ILE A 169 7.03 1.84 16.11
CA ILE A 169 6.95 2.58 14.84
C ILE A 169 6.08 1.89 13.80
N GLY A 170 6.02 0.56 13.81
CA GLY A 170 5.50 -0.22 12.69
C GLY A 170 4.05 0.11 12.31
N THR A 171 3.21 0.49 13.29
CA THR A 171 1.83 0.94 13.03
C THR A 171 1.46 2.20 13.80
N SER A 172 0.55 3.00 13.21
CA SER A 172 -0.07 4.15 13.90
C SER A 172 -0.78 3.75 15.19
N THR A 173 -1.31 2.52 15.25
CA THR A 173 -1.99 1.97 16.42
C THR A 173 -1.03 1.82 17.60
N ASN A 174 0.18 1.31 17.37
CA ASN A 174 1.19 1.15 18.43
C ASN A 174 1.60 2.50 18.99
N LEU A 175 1.87 3.47 18.11
CA LEU A 175 2.20 4.83 18.51
C LEU A 175 1.10 5.46 19.36
N LEU A 176 -0.17 5.23 18.99
CA LEU A 176 -1.32 5.70 19.77
C LEU A 176 -1.32 5.10 21.17
N VAL A 177 -1.25 3.76 21.30
CA VAL A 177 -1.27 3.10 22.60
C VAL A 177 -0.11 3.58 23.49
N VAL A 178 1.11 3.63 22.95
CA VAL A 178 2.30 4.10 23.68
C VAL A 178 2.13 5.57 24.11
N SER A 179 1.61 6.42 23.23
CA SER A 179 1.39 7.84 23.54
C SER A 179 0.35 8.05 24.64
N VAL A 180 -0.76 7.32 24.57
CA VAL A 180 -1.84 7.41 25.56
C VAL A 180 -1.35 6.87 26.88
N ALA A 181 -0.69 5.71 26.91
CA ALA A 181 -0.12 5.16 28.14
C ALA A 181 0.86 6.12 28.83
N ALA A 182 1.80 6.70 28.06
CA ALA A 182 2.76 7.67 28.61
C ALA A 182 2.07 8.91 29.21
N SER A 183 1.02 9.42 28.56
CA SER A 183 0.25 10.57 29.07
C SER A 183 -0.49 10.29 30.38
N MET A 184 -0.72 9.02 30.71
CA MET A 184 -1.33 8.58 31.96
C MET A 184 -0.31 8.41 33.09
N GLY A 185 0.94 8.83 32.88
CA GLY A 185 2.02 8.76 33.88
C GLY A 185 2.79 7.43 33.90
N LEU A 186 2.57 6.56 32.91
CA LEU A 186 3.36 5.33 32.75
C LEU A 186 4.73 5.63 32.17
N ARG A 187 5.70 4.75 32.47
CA ARG A 187 7.00 4.76 31.78
C ARG A 187 6.74 4.69 30.28
N ARG A 188 7.41 5.58 29.54
CA ARG A 188 7.35 5.57 28.08
C ARG A 188 7.89 4.24 27.57
N LEU A 189 7.05 3.53 26.80
CA LEU A 189 7.50 2.34 26.10
C LEU A 189 8.48 2.75 25.00
N GLU A 190 9.69 2.21 25.08
CA GLU A 190 10.73 2.41 24.08
C GLU A 190 10.40 1.62 22.81
N MET A 191 11.24 1.75 21.79
CA MET A 191 10.97 1.16 20.48
C MET A 191 10.84 -0.38 20.51
N PHE A 192 11.59 -1.03 21.41
CA PHE A 192 11.75 -2.48 21.46
C PHE A 192 11.23 -3.13 22.74
N ASP A 193 10.56 -2.39 23.62
CA ASP A 193 10.10 -2.89 24.93
C ASP A 193 9.21 -4.14 24.82
N PHE A 194 8.37 -4.20 23.79
CA PHE A 194 7.48 -5.34 23.53
C PHE A 194 7.91 -6.16 22.31
N LEU A 195 9.16 -6.00 21.84
CA LEU A 195 9.69 -6.75 20.70
C LEU A 195 9.66 -8.26 20.95
N MET A 196 10.09 -8.68 22.15
CA MET A 196 10.21 -10.10 22.48
C MET A 196 8.87 -10.86 22.37
N PRO A 197 7.78 -10.45 23.05
CA PRO A 197 6.49 -11.13 22.88
C PRO A 197 5.96 -11.04 21.44
N ALA A 198 6.16 -9.90 20.77
CA ALA A 198 5.70 -9.70 19.39
C ALA A 198 6.41 -10.60 18.38
N VAL A 199 7.74 -10.75 18.48
CA VAL A 199 8.53 -11.61 17.59
C VAL A 199 8.23 -13.09 17.81
N ILE A 200 8.04 -13.53 19.06
CA ILE A 200 7.68 -14.92 19.34
C ILE A 200 6.30 -15.25 18.76
N ALA A 201 5.28 -14.44 19.07
CA ALA A 201 3.93 -14.66 18.55
C ALA A 201 3.88 -14.48 17.01
N GLY A 202 4.53 -13.44 16.50
CA GLY A 202 4.68 -13.18 15.07
C GLY A 202 5.41 -14.29 14.33
N GLY A 203 6.40 -14.93 14.95
CA GLY A 203 7.09 -16.10 14.40
C GLY A 203 6.16 -17.30 14.25
N VAL A 204 5.32 -17.58 15.26
CA VAL A 204 4.28 -18.62 15.16
C VAL A 204 3.25 -18.27 14.08
N GLY A 205 2.85 -17.00 13.99
CA GLY A 205 1.97 -16.49 12.94
C GLY A 205 2.57 -16.65 11.54
N ILE A 206 3.84 -16.29 11.35
CA ILE A 206 4.56 -16.46 10.08
C ILE A 206 4.68 -17.94 9.72
N ALA A 207 4.94 -18.83 10.68
CA ALA A 207 4.96 -20.27 10.44
C ALA A 207 3.61 -20.79 9.94
N TYR A 208 2.50 -20.31 10.53
CA TYR A 208 1.15 -20.61 10.03
C TYR A 208 0.92 -20.08 8.61
N LEU A 209 1.29 -18.83 8.34
CA LEU A 209 1.15 -18.19 7.03
C LEU A 209 2.01 -18.84 5.94
N TRP A 210 3.13 -19.44 6.32
CA TRP A 210 4.01 -20.15 5.42
C TRP A 210 3.54 -21.58 5.14
N LEU A 211 3.18 -22.34 6.18
CA LEU A 211 2.94 -23.78 6.08
C LEU A 211 1.48 -24.16 5.81
N LEU A 212 0.53 -23.44 6.42
CA LEU A 212 -0.89 -23.79 6.43
C LEU A 212 -1.69 -22.89 5.50
N ALA A 213 -1.50 -21.56 5.56
CA ALA A 213 -2.32 -20.63 4.79
C ALA A 213 -2.33 -20.92 3.27
N PRO A 214 -1.19 -21.18 2.59
CA PRO A 214 -1.18 -21.43 1.14
C PRO A 214 -1.93 -22.71 0.75
N LYS A 215 -2.12 -23.64 1.68
CA LYS A 215 -2.89 -24.88 1.48
C LYS A 215 -4.39 -24.68 1.67
N ILE A 216 -4.80 -23.70 2.47
CA ILE A 216 -6.21 -23.43 2.82
C ILE A 216 -6.82 -22.41 1.86
N ILE A 217 -6.03 -21.45 1.36
CA ILE A 217 -6.51 -20.37 0.50
C ILE A 217 -7.09 -20.94 -0.80
N PRO A 218 -8.32 -20.56 -1.19
CA PRO A 218 -8.89 -20.99 -2.46
C PRO A 218 -8.05 -20.46 -3.63
N LYS A 219 -7.77 -21.37 -4.56
CA LYS A 219 -7.00 -21.11 -5.78
C LYS A 219 -7.85 -20.36 -6.80
N ARG A 220 -7.91 -19.03 -6.68
CA ARG A 220 -8.62 -18.19 -7.65
C ARG A 220 -7.75 -17.94 -8.87
N GLU A 221 -8.32 -18.15 -10.04
CA GLU A 221 -7.73 -17.65 -11.27
C GLU A 221 -7.98 -16.15 -11.28
N GLN A 222 -6.91 -15.38 -11.44
CA GLN A 222 -7.12 -14.02 -11.90
C GLN A 222 -7.81 -14.14 -13.26
N PRO A 223 -8.84 -13.33 -13.58
CA PRO A 223 -9.13 -13.05 -14.97
C PRO A 223 -7.77 -12.63 -15.51
N LEU A 224 -7.23 -13.45 -16.41
CA LEU A 224 -5.96 -13.17 -17.05
C LEU A 224 -6.04 -11.69 -17.44
N ALA A 225 -5.19 -10.85 -16.86
CA ALA A 225 -4.72 -9.72 -17.63
C ALA A 225 -4.12 -10.41 -18.84
N ASP A 226 -4.85 -10.39 -19.96
CA ASP A 226 -4.62 -11.24 -21.12
C ASP A 226 -3.12 -11.24 -21.47
N THR A 227 -2.44 -12.31 -21.05
CA THR A 227 -1.01 -12.59 -21.29
C THR A 227 -0.86 -13.53 -22.48
N SER A 228 -1.84 -13.57 -23.39
CA SER A 228 -1.53 -13.90 -24.77
C SER A 228 -0.41 -12.94 -25.21
N PRO A 229 0.72 -13.42 -25.76
CA PRO A 229 1.73 -12.52 -26.30
C PRO A 229 1.03 -11.57 -27.26
N ARG A 230 1.00 -10.28 -26.90
CA ARG A 230 0.21 -9.29 -27.62
C ARG A 230 0.89 -9.06 -28.95
N ILE A 231 0.18 -9.39 -30.02
CA ILE A 231 0.71 -9.37 -31.39
C ILE A 231 0.42 -7.98 -31.97
N PHE A 232 1.45 -7.30 -32.45
CA PHE A 232 1.37 -5.95 -33.00
C PHE A 232 1.52 -5.99 -34.52
N ALA A 233 0.74 -5.19 -35.24
CA ALA A 233 0.95 -4.93 -36.66
C ALA A 233 1.94 -3.77 -36.83
N ALA A 234 2.88 -3.88 -37.76
CA ALA A 234 3.84 -2.82 -38.09
C ALA A 234 4.19 -2.82 -39.58
N HIS A 235 4.59 -1.68 -40.12
CA HIS A 235 5.06 -1.54 -41.50
C HIS A 235 6.59 -1.63 -41.51
N LEU A 236 7.15 -2.68 -42.07
CA LEU A 236 8.58 -2.85 -42.24
C LEU A 236 8.98 -2.42 -43.66
N ALA A 237 9.61 -1.25 -43.78
CA ALA A 237 10.07 -0.73 -45.05
C ALA A 237 11.35 -1.43 -45.51
N ILE A 238 11.39 -1.82 -46.77
CA ILE A 238 12.57 -2.36 -47.44
C ILE A 238 13.40 -1.19 -47.98
N LEU A 239 14.63 -1.04 -47.48
CA LEU A 239 15.55 0.01 -47.91
C LEU A 239 16.30 -0.40 -49.19
N GLU A 240 16.84 0.58 -49.91
CA GLU A 240 17.78 0.33 -51.01
C GLU A 240 19.02 -0.39 -50.49
N GLY A 241 19.37 -1.54 -51.09
CA GLY A 241 20.48 -2.38 -50.66
C GLY A 241 20.14 -3.40 -49.56
N SER A 242 18.87 -3.46 -49.11
CA SER A 242 18.42 -4.47 -48.16
C SER A 242 18.63 -5.89 -48.74
N PRO A 243 19.03 -6.88 -47.92
CA PRO A 243 19.14 -8.27 -48.36
C PRO A 243 17.79 -8.90 -48.72
N ALA A 244 16.66 -8.22 -48.49
CA ALA A 244 15.33 -8.61 -48.94
C ALA A 244 14.96 -8.06 -50.34
N GLU A 245 15.72 -7.09 -50.86
CA GLU A 245 15.48 -6.47 -52.15
C GLU A 245 15.68 -7.47 -53.30
N GLY A 246 14.74 -7.52 -54.25
CA GLY A 246 14.77 -8.43 -55.40
C GLY A 246 14.45 -9.89 -55.06
N LYS A 247 14.18 -10.20 -53.79
CA LYS A 247 13.76 -11.54 -53.34
C LYS A 247 12.24 -11.68 -53.34
N THR A 248 11.80 -12.93 -53.38
CA THR A 248 10.38 -13.25 -53.19
C THR A 248 9.96 -13.13 -51.72
N VAL A 249 8.67 -12.86 -51.48
CA VAL A 249 8.05 -12.91 -50.13
C VAL A 249 8.41 -14.20 -49.39
N THR A 250 8.45 -15.34 -50.08
CA THR A 250 8.82 -16.64 -49.50
C THR A 250 10.26 -16.67 -49.00
N GLU A 251 11.18 -16.06 -49.74
CA GLU A 251 12.60 -16.01 -49.38
C GLU A 251 12.83 -15.04 -48.23
N ALA A 252 12.14 -13.90 -48.19
CA ALA A 252 12.17 -12.98 -47.06
C ALA A 252 11.66 -13.63 -45.77
N ILE A 253 10.56 -14.40 -45.84
CA ILE A 253 10.04 -15.17 -44.70
C ILE A 253 11.06 -16.22 -44.23
N LYS A 254 11.73 -16.91 -45.16
CA LYS A 254 12.79 -17.89 -44.81
C LYS A 254 13.99 -17.26 -44.12
N MET A 255 14.34 -16.01 -44.43
CA MET A 255 15.44 -15.30 -43.75
C MET A 255 15.16 -15.10 -42.26
N THR A 256 13.88 -15.08 -41.86
CA THR A 256 13.44 -14.97 -40.46
C THR A 256 13.08 -16.31 -39.82
N ASP A 257 13.69 -17.41 -40.27
CA ASP A 257 13.38 -18.77 -39.83
C ASP A 257 11.90 -19.17 -39.98
N GLY A 258 11.19 -18.56 -40.95
CA GLY A 258 9.78 -18.84 -41.21
C GLY A 258 8.82 -18.23 -40.18
N ALA A 259 9.32 -17.39 -39.28
CA ALA A 259 8.53 -16.76 -38.23
C ALA A 259 7.74 -15.54 -38.70
N MET A 260 8.23 -14.82 -39.70
CA MET A 260 7.58 -13.61 -40.20
C MET A 260 6.30 -13.94 -40.93
N LYS A 261 5.20 -13.34 -40.47
CA LYS A 261 3.90 -13.40 -41.15
C LYS A 261 3.62 -12.05 -41.81
N ILE A 262 3.70 -12.03 -43.14
CA ILE A 262 3.41 -10.85 -43.95
C ILE A 262 1.92 -10.86 -44.29
N MET A 263 1.19 -9.83 -43.88
CA MET A 263 -0.24 -9.65 -44.13
C MET A 263 -0.52 -8.89 -45.43
N GLY A 264 0.42 -8.06 -45.86
CA GLY A 264 0.29 -7.19 -47.03
C GLY A 264 1.63 -6.60 -47.43
N VAL A 265 1.75 -6.22 -48.70
CA VAL A 265 2.88 -5.43 -49.21
C VAL A 265 2.31 -4.16 -49.80
N GLU A 266 2.71 -3.01 -49.26
CA GLU A 266 2.31 -1.70 -49.76
C GLU A 266 3.44 -1.10 -50.60
N ARG A 267 3.12 -0.69 -51.83
CA ARG A 267 4.08 -0.16 -52.81
C ARG A 267 3.69 1.25 -53.23
N GLY A 268 4.11 2.24 -52.44
CA GLY A 268 3.72 3.64 -52.63
C GLY A 268 2.28 3.92 -52.15
N PRO A 269 1.76 5.14 -52.34
CA PRO A 269 0.65 5.70 -51.54
C PRO A 269 -0.73 5.05 -51.74
N GLU A 270 -0.93 4.16 -52.72
CA GLU A 270 -2.25 3.56 -53.00
C GLU A 270 -2.20 2.11 -53.54
N LYS A 271 -1.03 1.44 -53.53
CA LYS A 271 -0.94 0.07 -54.09
C LYS A 271 -0.70 -0.97 -53.01
N PHE A 272 -1.79 -1.58 -52.57
CA PHE A 272 -1.77 -2.76 -51.72
C PHE A 272 -1.68 -4.04 -52.57
N ILE A 273 -0.65 -4.84 -52.31
CA ILE A 273 -0.37 -6.10 -53.00
C ILE A 273 -0.59 -7.24 -52.00
N MET A 274 -1.39 -8.24 -52.39
CA MET A 274 -1.53 -9.45 -51.58
C MET A 274 -0.18 -10.20 -51.53
N PRO A 275 0.25 -10.69 -50.35
CA PRO A 275 1.56 -11.29 -50.16
C PRO A 275 1.60 -12.73 -50.70
N LEU A 276 1.46 -12.88 -52.02
CA LEU A 276 1.59 -14.18 -52.68
C LEU A 276 3.06 -14.64 -52.62
N PRO A 277 3.32 -15.96 -52.52
CA PRO A 277 4.68 -16.51 -52.42
C PRO A 277 5.67 -16.03 -53.49
N SER A 278 5.16 -15.65 -54.66
CA SER A 278 5.93 -15.22 -55.84
C SER A 278 6.09 -13.70 -55.98
N VAL A 279 5.54 -12.89 -55.07
CA VAL A 279 5.70 -11.43 -55.12
C VAL A 279 7.16 -11.08 -54.84
N ILE A 280 7.76 -10.28 -55.74
CA ILE A 280 9.12 -9.77 -55.61
C ILE A 280 9.07 -8.44 -54.85
N LEU A 281 9.91 -8.32 -53.82
CA LEU A 281 10.06 -7.15 -52.99
C LEU A 281 11.02 -6.14 -53.64
N HIS A 282 10.66 -4.88 -53.64
CA HIS A 282 11.49 -3.77 -54.14
C HIS A 282 11.82 -2.80 -53.02
N ALA A 283 12.90 -2.03 -53.19
CA ALA A 283 13.19 -0.90 -52.33
C ALA A 283 12.00 0.08 -52.32
N GLY A 284 11.63 0.54 -51.13
CA GLY A 284 10.43 1.37 -50.89
C GLY A 284 9.13 0.59 -50.65
N ASP A 285 9.15 -0.74 -50.69
CA ASP A 285 7.99 -1.55 -50.27
C ASP A 285 7.86 -1.55 -48.75
N HIS A 286 6.64 -1.43 -48.24
CA HIS A 286 6.31 -1.60 -46.82
C HIS A 286 5.61 -2.94 -46.58
N LEU A 287 6.25 -3.82 -45.83
CA LEU A 287 5.69 -5.11 -45.43
C LEU A 287 4.86 -4.94 -44.16
N ILE A 288 3.56 -5.26 -44.24
CA ILE A 288 2.72 -5.30 -43.05
C ILE A 288 2.96 -6.62 -42.33
N VAL A 289 3.61 -6.58 -41.18
CA VAL A 289 4.00 -7.76 -40.38
C VAL A 289 3.32 -7.74 -39.02
N GLN A 290 2.90 -8.91 -38.53
CA GLN A 290 2.18 -9.03 -37.26
C GLN A 290 2.91 -9.95 -36.26
N GLU A 291 3.59 -9.40 -35.25
CA GLU A 291 4.36 -10.17 -34.27
C GLU A 291 4.58 -9.43 -32.93
N THR A 292 5.24 -10.06 -31.94
CA THR A 292 5.64 -9.39 -30.68
C THR A 292 6.72 -8.33 -30.91
N PRO A 293 6.88 -7.31 -30.04
CA PRO A 293 7.84 -6.22 -30.23
C PRO A 293 9.29 -6.70 -30.36
N GLU A 294 9.65 -7.76 -29.64
CA GLU A 294 10.98 -8.36 -29.69
C GLU A 294 11.26 -8.97 -31.07
N ARG A 295 10.25 -9.62 -31.68
CA ARG A 295 10.36 -10.26 -32.99
C ARG A 295 10.29 -9.26 -34.13
N LEU A 296 9.51 -8.19 -34.00
CA LEU A 296 9.50 -7.10 -34.98
C LEU A 296 10.88 -6.45 -35.11
N LYS A 297 11.58 -6.20 -33.99
CA LYS A 297 12.97 -5.71 -34.01
C LYS A 297 13.98 -6.72 -34.57
N GLU A 298 13.73 -8.01 -34.34
CA GLU A 298 14.53 -9.07 -34.96
C GLU A 298 14.38 -9.04 -36.48
N PHE A 299 13.15 -8.89 -36.98
CA PHE A 299 12.86 -8.78 -38.41
C PHE A 299 13.48 -7.55 -39.06
N GLU A 300 13.40 -6.39 -38.41
CA GLU A 300 14.06 -5.15 -38.82
C GLU A 300 15.57 -5.37 -39.02
N LYS A 301 16.21 -6.05 -38.06
CA LYS A 301 17.65 -6.34 -38.12
C LYS A 301 18.02 -7.36 -39.19
N VAL A 302 17.22 -8.40 -39.37
CA VAL A 302 17.48 -9.48 -40.34
C VAL A 302 17.27 -9.02 -41.78
N LEU A 303 16.26 -8.18 -42.01
CA LEU A 303 15.97 -7.63 -43.34
C LEU A 303 16.66 -6.28 -43.58
N GLU A 304 17.43 -5.76 -42.62
CA GLU A 304 18.05 -4.43 -42.68
C GLU A 304 17.05 -3.34 -43.14
N GLY A 305 15.84 -3.41 -42.60
CA GLY A 305 14.73 -2.51 -42.91
C GLY A 305 14.54 -1.43 -41.85
N THR A 306 13.45 -0.68 -41.96
CA THR A 306 13.04 0.30 -40.93
C THR A 306 11.58 0.10 -40.58
N LEU A 307 11.27 0.06 -39.29
CA LEU A 307 9.89 -0.05 -38.80
C LEU A 307 9.19 1.32 -38.76
N TYR A 308 8.03 1.39 -39.41
CA TYR A 308 7.13 2.54 -39.39
C TYR A 308 5.82 2.20 -38.64
N PRO A 309 5.26 3.15 -37.88
CA PRO A 309 3.90 3.05 -37.35
C PRO A 309 2.88 3.05 -38.49
N GLU A 310 1.78 2.31 -38.32
CA GLU A 310 0.67 2.18 -39.28
C GLU A 310 0.04 3.54 -39.68
N ASP A 311 0.14 4.55 -38.79
CA ASP A 311 -0.50 5.87 -38.96
C ASP A 311 0.42 6.98 -39.53
N SER A 312 1.67 6.69 -39.92
CA SER A 312 2.59 7.75 -40.42
C SER A 312 3.59 7.26 -41.48
N VAL A 313 3.31 7.59 -42.75
CA VAL A 313 4.18 7.29 -43.90
C VAL A 313 5.18 8.45 -44.20
N ASP A 314 5.00 9.63 -43.60
CA ASP A 314 5.62 10.87 -44.09
C ASP A 314 6.84 11.42 -43.31
N LYS A 315 7.37 10.73 -42.28
CA LYS A 315 8.57 11.22 -41.57
C LYS A 315 9.55 10.09 -41.22
N PRO A 316 10.71 10.00 -41.89
CA PRO A 316 11.80 9.15 -41.44
C PRO A 316 12.45 9.75 -40.18
N VAL A 317 13.02 8.86 -39.37
CA VAL A 317 13.87 9.23 -38.24
C VAL A 317 15.24 9.60 -38.80
N ASP A 318 15.69 10.84 -38.63
CA ASP A 318 16.94 11.36 -39.18
C ASP A 318 17.85 11.99 -38.11
N ASP A 319 19.03 12.48 -38.52
CA ASP A 319 20.04 13.08 -37.62
C ASP A 319 19.58 14.40 -36.98
N GLU A 320 18.54 15.06 -37.52
CA GLU A 320 17.93 16.28 -36.93
C GLU A 320 16.80 15.94 -35.94
N ASN A 321 16.15 14.78 -36.10
CA ASN A 321 15.24 14.15 -35.14
C ASN A 321 15.72 12.75 -34.71
N PRO A 322 16.85 12.64 -33.99
CA PRO A 322 17.33 11.35 -33.56
C PRO A 322 16.30 10.74 -32.60
N LEU A 323 15.84 9.51 -32.91
CA LEU A 323 15.32 8.63 -31.86
C LEU A 323 16.49 8.36 -30.91
N LYS A 324 16.70 9.26 -29.95
CA LYS A 324 17.42 8.92 -28.74
C LYS A 324 16.61 7.82 -28.08
N ALA A 325 17.00 6.58 -28.35
CA ALA A 325 16.43 5.36 -27.78
C ALA A 325 16.47 5.34 -26.24
N GLU A 326 17.12 6.32 -25.60
CA GLU A 326 17.26 6.43 -24.16
C GLU A 326 16.03 7.03 -23.45
N ASP A 327 15.09 7.72 -24.14
CA ASP A 327 13.97 8.44 -23.48
C ASP A 327 12.54 8.15 -24.00
N GLN A 328 12.38 7.20 -24.93
CA GLN A 328 11.06 6.77 -25.43
C GLN A 328 10.48 5.65 -24.57
N GLN A 329 9.26 5.82 -24.06
CA GLN A 329 8.54 4.84 -23.27
C GLN A 329 7.21 4.47 -23.94
N ILE A 330 6.76 3.25 -23.69
CA ILE A 330 5.44 2.76 -24.07
C ILE A 330 4.61 2.65 -22.78
N ALA A 331 3.35 3.07 -22.84
CA ALA A 331 2.44 3.04 -21.72
C ALA A 331 1.04 2.60 -22.16
N GLU A 332 0.41 1.71 -21.39
CA GLU A 332 -1.01 1.42 -21.53
C GLU A 332 -1.84 2.44 -20.76
N VAL A 333 -2.93 2.91 -21.34
CA VAL A 333 -3.71 4.03 -20.83
C VAL A 333 -5.20 3.71 -20.96
N VAL A 334 -5.91 3.64 -19.85
CA VAL A 334 -7.35 3.40 -19.81
C VAL A 334 -8.11 4.71 -19.83
N VAL A 335 -9.13 4.82 -20.67
CA VAL A 335 -10.07 5.93 -20.65
C VAL A 335 -11.00 5.76 -19.45
N ILE A 336 -11.01 6.72 -18.52
CA ILE A 336 -11.85 6.65 -17.32
C ILE A 336 -13.24 7.25 -17.54
N GLU A 337 -14.18 6.91 -16.66
CA GLU A 337 -15.53 7.47 -16.64
C GLU A 337 -15.48 8.97 -16.31
N GLY A 338 -16.10 9.81 -17.14
CA GLY A 338 -16.04 11.28 -17.03
C GLY A 338 -14.87 11.94 -17.77
N SER A 339 -14.06 11.17 -18.51
CA SER A 339 -13.00 11.69 -19.38
C SER A 339 -13.59 12.55 -20.51
N ILE A 340 -12.92 13.66 -20.85
CA ILE A 340 -13.31 14.54 -21.98
C ILE A 340 -13.25 13.85 -23.36
N LEU A 341 -12.62 12.67 -23.39
CA LEU A 341 -12.45 11.82 -24.58
C LEU A 341 -13.61 10.87 -24.79
N GLN A 342 -14.45 10.69 -23.77
CA GLN A 342 -15.61 9.81 -23.84
C GLN A 342 -16.57 10.28 -24.94
N GLY A 343 -16.85 9.39 -25.89
CA GLY A 343 -17.73 9.65 -27.02
C GLY A 343 -17.11 10.43 -28.19
N ARG A 344 -15.82 10.81 -28.10
CA ARG A 344 -15.08 11.46 -29.20
C ARG A 344 -14.17 10.48 -29.94
N SER A 345 -13.91 10.77 -31.21
CA SER A 345 -12.95 10.02 -32.02
C SER A 345 -11.51 10.48 -31.75
N LEU A 346 -10.54 9.60 -31.97
CA LEU A 346 -9.11 9.89 -31.82
C LEU A 346 -8.64 10.99 -32.79
N SER A 347 -9.15 10.96 -34.02
CA SER A 347 -8.98 11.96 -35.08
C SER A 347 -9.53 13.33 -34.65
N GLY A 348 -10.74 13.34 -34.09
CA GLY A 348 -11.44 14.56 -33.70
C GLY A 348 -10.82 15.28 -32.50
N VAL A 349 -10.03 14.59 -31.68
CA VAL A 349 -9.33 15.21 -30.53
C VAL A 349 -7.89 15.58 -30.85
N ARG A 350 -7.36 15.17 -32.02
CA ARG A 350 -5.93 15.33 -32.38
C ARG A 350 -5.03 14.87 -31.24
N PHE A 351 -5.19 13.61 -30.84
CA PHE A 351 -4.54 13.05 -29.66
C PHE A 351 -3.02 13.24 -29.69
N ALA A 352 -2.38 13.00 -30.84
CA ALA A 352 -0.95 13.17 -31.04
C ALA A 352 -0.52 14.63 -30.82
N ASP A 353 -1.22 15.61 -31.38
CA ASP A 353 -0.90 17.03 -31.21
C ASP A 353 -1.11 17.50 -29.77
N ARG A 354 -2.15 16.98 -29.11
CA ARG A 354 -2.57 17.44 -27.79
C ARG A 354 -1.72 16.89 -26.65
N TYR A 355 -1.35 15.61 -26.75
CA TYR A 355 -0.62 14.92 -25.69
C TYR A 355 0.85 14.63 -26.06
N GLY A 356 1.22 14.83 -27.33
CA GLY A 356 2.56 14.51 -27.85
C GLY A 356 2.84 13.00 -27.95
N LEU A 357 1.82 12.17 -27.72
CA LEU A 357 1.93 10.72 -27.67
C LEU A 357 1.34 10.09 -28.91
N ILE A 358 2.03 9.08 -29.42
CA ILE A 358 1.59 8.28 -30.57
C ILE A 358 0.76 7.12 -30.04
N ILE A 359 -0.42 6.88 -30.61
CA ILE A 359 -1.22 5.70 -30.25
C ILE A 359 -0.72 4.54 -31.09
N LEU A 360 -0.36 3.44 -30.43
CA LEU A 360 0.11 2.22 -31.06
C LEU A 360 -1.00 1.17 -31.20
N ALA A 361 -2.00 1.17 -30.30
CA ALA A 361 -3.08 0.19 -30.32
C ALA A 361 -4.27 0.62 -29.45
N LEU A 362 -5.46 0.04 -29.70
CA LEU A 362 -6.67 0.18 -28.89
C LEU A 362 -7.27 -1.20 -28.57
N HIS A 363 -7.64 -1.43 -27.31
CA HIS A 363 -8.28 -2.65 -26.83
C HIS A 363 -9.59 -2.36 -26.07
N ARG A 364 -10.62 -3.19 -26.28
CA ARG A 364 -11.95 -3.08 -25.65
C ARG A 364 -12.41 -4.44 -25.11
N VAL A 365 -12.76 -4.47 -23.83
CA VAL A 365 -13.19 -5.70 -23.11
C VAL A 365 -14.49 -6.27 -23.71
N GLY A 366 -14.50 -7.58 -23.98
CA GLY A 366 -15.72 -8.35 -24.33
C GLY A 366 -16.05 -8.48 -25.83
N LYS A 367 -15.22 -7.94 -26.72
CA LYS A 367 -15.27 -8.24 -28.16
C LYS A 367 -13.91 -8.78 -28.61
N HIS A 368 -13.88 -9.96 -29.23
CA HIS A 368 -12.81 -10.24 -30.19
C HIS A 368 -12.89 -9.18 -31.27
N LEU A 369 -11.74 -8.63 -31.66
CA LEU A 369 -11.60 -7.59 -32.69
C LEU A 369 -12.48 -7.94 -33.89
N GLU A 370 -13.69 -7.36 -33.92
CA GLU A 370 -14.52 -7.36 -35.11
C GLU A 370 -13.68 -6.62 -36.16
N LYS A 371 -13.56 -7.23 -37.33
CA LYS A 371 -12.93 -6.67 -38.52
C LYS A 371 -13.23 -5.17 -38.61
N VAL A 372 -12.21 -4.32 -38.57
CA VAL A 372 -12.38 -2.91 -38.97
C VAL A 372 -11.20 -2.56 -39.86
N TYR A 373 -11.49 -2.54 -41.16
CA TYR A 373 -10.65 -2.02 -42.24
C TYR A 373 -10.85 -0.50 -42.40
N ASP A 374 -11.16 0.23 -41.33
CA ASP A 374 -11.36 1.67 -41.35
C ASP A 374 -10.67 2.30 -40.13
N GLU A 375 -9.62 3.08 -40.43
CA GLU A 375 -9.01 4.18 -39.66
C GLU A 375 -9.23 4.17 -38.13
N ILE A 376 -8.19 3.82 -37.36
CA ILE A 376 -8.14 3.92 -35.88
C ILE A 376 -8.55 5.34 -35.41
N GLY A 377 -8.29 6.35 -36.23
CA GLY A 377 -8.71 7.73 -36.01
C GLY A 377 -10.20 7.91 -35.73
N ASP A 378 -11.09 7.19 -36.41
CA ASP A 378 -12.54 7.42 -36.34
C ASP A 378 -13.27 6.63 -35.25
N ILE A 379 -12.52 5.83 -34.49
CA ILE A 379 -13.07 5.04 -33.39
C ILE A 379 -13.44 5.96 -32.22
N ARG A 380 -14.72 5.95 -31.85
CA ARG A 380 -15.20 6.68 -30.65
C ARG A 380 -14.79 5.95 -29.37
N LEU A 381 -14.03 6.67 -28.54
CA LEU A 381 -13.57 6.18 -27.24
C LEU A 381 -14.71 6.05 -26.24
N ARG A 382 -14.66 5.00 -25.43
CA ARG A 382 -15.58 4.71 -24.33
C ARG A 382 -14.80 4.55 -23.04
N ALA A 383 -15.47 4.81 -21.92
CA ALA A 383 -14.90 4.49 -20.61
C ALA A 383 -14.60 2.97 -20.54
N GLY A 384 -13.40 2.62 -20.11
CA GLY A 384 -12.88 1.25 -20.07
C GLY A 384 -12.08 0.82 -21.30
N ASP A 385 -11.98 1.65 -22.34
CA ASP A 385 -11.08 1.41 -23.48
C ASP A 385 -9.61 1.54 -23.04
N VAL A 386 -8.74 0.65 -23.53
CA VAL A 386 -7.30 0.63 -23.24
C VAL A 386 -6.53 1.04 -24.48
N LEU A 387 -5.80 2.14 -24.41
CA LEU A 387 -4.93 2.67 -25.45
C LEU A 387 -3.48 2.31 -25.14
N LEU A 388 -2.74 1.81 -26.12
CA LEU A 388 -1.28 1.73 -26.05
C LEU A 388 -0.71 3.00 -26.65
N VAL A 389 0.14 3.71 -25.91
CA VAL A 389 0.73 4.97 -26.38
C VAL A 389 2.25 4.94 -26.22
N GLN A 390 2.96 5.55 -27.17
CA GLN A 390 4.41 5.71 -27.16
C GLN A 390 4.76 7.20 -27.17
N GLY A 391 5.75 7.56 -26.36
CA GLY A 391 6.31 8.91 -26.41
C GLY A 391 7.39 9.14 -25.37
N PRO A 392 7.88 10.38 -25.26
CA PRO A 392 8.88 10.76 -24.27
C PRO A 392 8.39 10.50 -22.83
N ARG A 393 9.28 10.02 -21.96
CA ARG A 393 9.02 9.76 -20.53
C ARG A 393 8.31 10.93 -19.82
N GLU A 394 8.66 12.16 -20.15
CA GLU A 394 8.06 13.38 -19.56
C GLU A 394 6.58 13.55 -19.93
N GLN A 395 6.20 13.19 -21.16
CA GLN A 395 4.83 13.30 -21.65
C GLN A 395 3.95 12.18 -21.11
N ILE A 396 4.47 10.95 -21.00
CA ILE A 396 3.79 9.84 -20.31
C ILE A 396 3.60 10.17 -18.82
N ALA A 397 4.60 10.76 -18.17
CA ALA A 397 4.49 11.23 -16.79
C ALA A 397 3.48 12.39 -16.62
N SER A 398 3.29 13.22 -17.66
CA SER A 398 2.27 14.27 -17.69
C SER A 398 0.88 13.69 -17.90
N LEU A 399 0.75 12.63 -18.70
CA LEU A 399 -0.49 11.88 -18.88
C LEU A 399 -0.95 11.21 -17.57
N LYS A 400 -0.02 10.68 -16.77
CA LYS A 400 -0.29 10.12 -15.42
C LYS A 400 -0.88 11.14 -14.43
N LYS A 401 -0.67 12.45 -14.66
CA LYS A 401 -1.21 13.54 -13.84
C LYS A 401 -2.52 14.10 -14.38
N ALA A 402 -2.86 13.81 -15.63
CA ALA A 402 -4.10 14.23 -16.25
C ALA A 402 -5.28 13.44 -15.68
N LYS A 403 -6.43 14.09 -15.51
CA LYS A 403 -7.64 13.44 -14.96
C LYS A 403 -8.40 12.59 -15.97
N ASP A 404 -7.94 12.53 -17.22
CA ASP A 404 -8.69 11.92 -18.33
C ASP A 404 -8.37 10.44 -18.53
N PHE A 405 -7.37 9.89 -17.83
CA PHE A 405 -6.83 8.55 -18.06
C PHE A 405 -6.33 7.83 -16.80
N LEU A 406 -6.26 6.50 -16.85
CA LEU A 406 -5.59 5.64 -15.87
C LEU A 406 -4.51 4.80 -16.58
N VAL A 407 -3.23 5.09 -16.33
CA VAL A 407 -2.11 4.38 -16.98
C VAL A 407 -1.91 2.99 -16.34
N LEU A 408 -2.11 1.92 -17.10
CA LEU A 408 -2.03 0.52 -16.67
C LEU A 408 -0.61 -0.05 -16.72
N ASP A 409 0.23 0.37 -17.67
CA ASP A 409 1.56 -0.25 -17.80
C ASP A 409 2.61 0.43 -16.92
N ALA A 410 3.23 -0.45 -16.14
CA ALA A 410 4.08 -0.16 -15.02
C ALA A 410 5.54 -0.23 -15.45
N THR A 411 5.96 0.69 -16.31
CA THR A 411 7.16 1.44 -15.95
C THR A 411 6.68 2.60 -15.08
N MET A 412 6.27 2.26 -13.85
CA MET A 412 6.66 3.17 -12.79
C MET A 412 8.18 3.20 -12.88
N ASP A 413 8.74 4.31 -13.30
CA ASP A 413 10.06 4.66 -12.86
C ASP A 413 10.00 4.64 -11.33
N LEU A 414 10.30 3.48 -10.76
CA LEU A 414 10.64 3.37 -9.38
C LEU A 414 11.87 4.27 -9.23
N PRO A 415 11.83 5.22 -8.28
CA PRO A 415 12.86 6.24 -8.17
C PRO A 415 14.18 5.53 -7.84
N PHE A 416 14.97 5.22 -8.86
CA PHE A 416 16.37 4.92 -8.71
C PHE A 416 17.00 6.17 -8.12
N THR A 417 17.25 6.12 -6.83
CA THR A 417 17.86 7.25 -6.16
C THR A 417 19.27 6.82 -5.78
N ARG A 418 20.28 7.52 -6.32
CA ARG A 418 21.64 7.56 -5.74
C ARG A 418 21.61 7.78 -4.22
N LYS A 419 20.50 8.31 -3.68
CA LYS A 419 20.26 8.61 -2.27
C LYS A 419 19.57 7.49 -1.48
N ALA A 420 19.19 6.37 -2.08
CA ALA A 420 18.69 5.19 -1.38
C ALA A 420 19.62 4.72 -0.23
N PRO A 421 20.95 4.57 -0.42
CA PRO A 421 21.84 4.19 0.68
C PRO A 421 21.93 5.27 1.76
N VAL A 422 21.83 6.55 1.40
CA VAL A 422 21.85 7.67 2.37
C VAL A 422 20.59 7.65 3.23
N ALA A 423 19.41 7.48 2.63
CA ALA A 423 18.15 7.37 3.38
C ALA A 423 18.16 6.15 4.33
N LEU A 424 18.66 5.01 3.87
CA LEU A 424 18.80 3.82 4.70
C LEU A 424 19.76 4.05 5.86
N LEU A 425 20.92 4.68 5.61
CA LEU A 425 21.90 4.99 6.65
C LEU A 425 21.34 5.95 7.70
N ILE A 426 20.61 6.99 7.29
CA ILE A 426 19.94 7.91 8.22
C ILE A 426 18.91 7.16 9.06
N MET A 427 18.08 6.30 8.44
CA MET A 427 17.09 5.54 9.19
C MET A 427 17.74 4.58 10.17
N VAL A 428 18.78 3.86 9.76
CA VAL A 428 19.56 2.99 10.65
C VAL A 428 20.16 3.80 11.79
N GLY A 429 20.68 5.00 11.53
CA GLY A 429 21.18 5.90 12.57
C GLY A 429 20.10 6.30 13.58
N VAL A 430 18.89 6.66 13.12
CA VAL A 430 17.75 6.98 13.98
C VAL A 430 17.39 5.78 14.86
N VAL A 431 17.29 4.59 14.27
CA VAL A 431 16.95 3.37 14.98
C VAL A 431 18.03 2.99 15.99
N LEU A 432 19.31 3.01 15.62
CA LEU A 432 20.42 2.63 16.50
C LEU A 432 20.58 3.59 17.68
N THR A 433 20.45 4.90 17.45
CA THR A 433 20.54 5.90 18.54
C THR A 433 19.40 5.76 19.55
N ALA A 434 18.18 5.44 19.08
CA ALA A 434 17.06 5.12 19.95
C ALA A 434 17.24 3.76 20.65
N ALA A 435 17.72 2.73 19.94
CA ALA A 435 17.92 1.37 20.44
C ALA A 435 18.97 1.30 21.57
N LEU A 436 20.04 2.07 21.43
CA LEU A 436 21.15 2.11 22.39
C LEU A 436 20.85 3.03 23.58
N GLY A 437 19.66 3.64 23.64
CA GLY A 437 19.28 4.60 24.69
C GLY A 437 20.07 5.91 24.67
N LEU A 438 20.78 6.22 23.58
CA LEU A 438 21.58 7.45 23.47
C LEU A 438 20.69 8.68 23.38
N LEU A 439 19.58 8.59 22.63
CA LEU A 439 18.60 9.65 22.48
C LEU A 439 17.18 9.06 22.49
N PRO A 440 16.21 9.69 23.20
CA PRO A 440 14.81 9.36 23.05
C PRO A 440 14.36 9.48 21.60
N ILE A 441 13.46 8.61 21.16
CA ILE A 441 13.00 8.61 19.77
C ILE A 441 12.29 9.91 19.36
N ALA A 442 11.71 10.63 20.33
CA ALA A 442 11.14 11.97 20.12
C ALA A 442 12.18 13.01 19.70
N ILE A 443 13.47 12.77 19.94
CA ILE A 443 14.58 13.65 19.53
C ILE A 443 15.29 13.06 18.31
N SER A 444 15.58 11.76 18.34
CA SER A 444 16.29 11.08 17.25
C SER A 444 15.51 11.13 15.92
N ALA A 445 14.19 10.91 15.95
CA ALA A 445 13.38 10.89 14.73
C ALA A 445 13.30 12.26 14.04
N PRO A 446 13.03 13.40 14.73
CA PRO A 446 13.10 14.72 14.09
C PRO A 446 14.48 15.04 13.51
N CYS A 447 15.57 14.69 14.20
CA CYS A 447 16.92 14.84 13.66
C CYS A 447 17.09 14.05 12.36
N GLY A 448 16.63 12.80 12.32
CA GLY A 448 16.65 11.98 11.10
C GLY A 448 15.81 12.56 9.97
N ALA A 449 14.58 13.01 10.26
CA ALA A 449 13.72 13.66 9.27
C ALA A 449 14.38 14.92 8.69
N LEU A 450 15.00 15.73 9.54
CA LEU A 450 15.75 16.93 9.13
C LEU A 450 16.97 16.57 8.26
N LEU A 451 17.73 15.54 8.64
CA LEU A 451 18.85 15.04 7.84
C LEU A 451 18.39 14.50 6.47
N MET A 452 17.24 13.82 6.39
CA MET A 452 16.68 13.38 5.11
C MET A 452 16.30 14.55 4.20
N ILE A 453 15.83 15.65 4.78
CA ILE A 453 15.55 16.88 4.02
C ILE A 453 16.85 17.54 3.57
N PHE A 454 17.85 17.70 4.45
CA PHE A 454 19.13 18.34 4.11
C PHE A 454 19.96 17.56 3.09
N THR A 455 19.98 16.24 3.19
CA THR A 455 20.63 15.38 2.18
C THR A 455 19.84 15.31 0.87
N GLY A 456 18.63 15.89 0.85
CA GLY A 456 17.70 15.88 -0.27
C GLY A 456 17.20 14.49 -0.63
N CYS A 457 17.15 13.57 0.33
CA CYS A 457 16.39 12.33 0.22
C CYS A 457 14.88 12.61 0.13
N LEU A 458 14.44 13.72 0.73
CA LEU A 458 13.05 14.16 0.76
C LEU A 458 12.95 15.68 0.57
N GLU A 459 11.99 16.14 -0.23
CA GLU A 459 11.66 17.57 -0.33
C GLU A 459 10.70 17.98 0.80
N TRP A 460 10.69 19.27 1.18
CA TRP A 460 9.73 19.80 2.16
C TRP A 460 8.27 19.52 1.79
N ARG A 461 7.92 19.59 0.50
CA ARG A 461 6.58 19.27 0.03
C ARG A 461 6.23 17.80 0.30
N ASP A 462 7.16 16.89 0.10
CA ASP A 462 6.94 15.48 0.39
C ASP A 462 6.88 15.21 1.90
N ALA A 463 7.67 15.92 2.72
CA ALA A 463 7.58 15.87 4.17
C ALA A 463 6.19 16.31 4.68
N THR A 464 5.65 17.42 4.16
CA THR A 464 4.29 17.86 4.52
C THR A 464 3.20 16.89 4.08
N ARG A 465 3.38 16.23 2.93
CA ARG A 465 2.45 15.19 2.43
C ARG A 465 2.57 13.87 3.20
N ALA A 466 3.71 13.60 3.82
CA ALA A 466 3.93 12.44 4.65
C ALA A 466 3.12 12.50 5.95
N LEU A 467 2.86 13.71 6.46
CA LEU A 467 2.07 13.93 7.66
C LEU A 467 0.60 13.64 7.42
N SER A 468 0.01 12.84 8.30
CA SER A 468 -1.40 12.48 8.25
C SER A 468 -2.17 13.30 9.27
N ALA A 469 -2.99 14.24 8.80
CA ALA A 469 -3.90 15.01 9.66
C ALA A 469 -4.78 14.09 10.52
N GLN A 470 -5.19 12.95 9.94
CA GLN A 470 -5.92 11.89 10.63
C GLN A 470 -5.17 11.38 11.88
N VAL A 471 -3.88 11.07 11.75
CA VAL A 471 -3.05 10.55 12.87
C VAL A 471 -2.80 11.65 13.90
N ILE A 472 -2.52 12.87 13.46
CA ILE A 472 -2.27 13.99 14.36
C ILE A 472 -3.49 14.30 15.23
N LEU A 473 -4.65 14.45 14.59
CA LEU A 473 -5.90 14.80 15.28
C LEU A 473 -6.40 13.69 16.17
N ILE A 474 -6.28 12.43 15.73
CA ILE A 474 -6.69 11.30 16.56
C ILE A 474 -5.80 11.18 17.80
N VAL A 475 -4.47 11.31 17.68
CA VAL A 475 -3.57 11.31 18.84
C VAL A 475 -3.95 12.44 19.81
N ALA A 476 -4.10 13.68 19.32
CA ALA A 476 -4.45 14.82 20.17
C ALA A 476 -5.81 14.64 20.88
N ALA A 477 -6.84 14.22 20.16
CA ALA A 477 -8.17 13.96 20.73
C ALA A 477 -8.15 12.81 21.75
N SER A 478 -7.32 11.80 21.51
CA SER A 478 -7.18 10.62 22.37
C SER A 478 -6.48 10.93 23.68
N LEU A 479 -5.43 11.76 23.61
CA LEU A 479 -4.75 12.28 24.79
C LEU A 479 -5.74 13.10 25.64
N ALA A 480 -6.49 14.02 25.01
CA ALA A 480 -7.50 14.81 25.70
C ALA A 480 -8.60 13.95 26.34
N LEU A 481 -9.13 12.96 25.60
CA LEU A 481 -10.16 12.06 26.08
C LEU A 481 -9.66 11.17 27.22
N GLY A 482 -8.43 10.65 27.12
CA GLY A 482 -7.79 9.85 28.16
C GLY A 482 -7.58 10.65 29.45
N THR A 483 -7.06 11.87 29.36
CA THR A 483 -6.92 12.78 30.51
C THR A 483 -8.27 13.10 31.13
N ALA A 484 -9.30 13.37 30.33
CA ALA A 484 -10.66 13.63 30.82
C ALA A 484 -11.25 12.42 31.54
N LEU A 485 -11.11 11.21 30.97
CA LEU A 485 -11.60 9.96 31.57
C LEU A 485 -10.94 9.67 32.92
N LEU A 486 -9.64 9.92 33.05
CA LEU A 486 -8.93 9.78 34.32
C LEU A 486 -9.35 10.82 35.34
N LYS A 487 -9.30 12.11 34.97
CA LYS A 487 -9.58 13.22 35.90
C LYS A 487 -11.02 13.24 36.39
N THR A 488 -11.96 12.73 35.59
CA THR A 488 -13.37 12.62 36.00
C THR A 488 -13.68 11.36 36.80
N GLY A 489 -12.80 10.36 36.81
CA GLY A 489 -13.07 9.03 37.38
C GLY A 489 -13.91 8.10 36.48
N GLY A 490 -14.14 8.48 35.22
CA GLY A 490 -14.85 7.65 34.24
C GLY A 490 -14.08 6.37 33.89
N ALA A 491 -12.75 6.44 33.81
CA ALA A 491 -11.91 5.28 33.56
C ALA A 491 -11.99 4.26 34.72
N ASP A 492 -12.02 4.75 35.97
CA ASP A 492 -12.21 3.91 37.16
C ASP A 492 -13.57 3.21 37.16
N TYR A 493 -14.63 3.90 36.77
CA TYR A 493 -15.95 3.29 36.65
C TYR A 493 -15.97 2.14 35.63
N LEU A 494 -15.38 2.34 34.45
CA LEU A 494 -15.28 1.30 33.41
C LEU A 494 -14.45 0.09 33.87
N ALA A 495 -13.34 0.34 34.55
CA ALA A 495 -12.51 -0.72 35.11
C ALA A 495 -13.26 -1.54 36.17
N ARG A 496 -13.99 -0.90 37.08
CA ARG A 496 -14.80 -1.62 38.09
C ARG A 496 -15.90 -2.45 37.44
N LEU A 497 -16.55 -1.90 36.40
CA LEU A 497 -17.56 -2.63 35.64
C LEU A 497 -16.95 -3.87 34.99
N PHE A 498 -15.79 -3.74 34.34
CA PHE A 498 -15.09 -4.85 33.72
C PHE A 498 -14.68 -5.92 34.74
N VAL A 499 -14.05 -5.53 35.86
CA VAL A 499 -13.62 -6.45 36.92
C VAL A 499 -14.80 -7.15 37.58
N THR A 500 -15.93 -6.44 37.76
CA THR A 500 -17.17 -7.03 38.31
C THR A 500 -17.76 -8.06 37.35
N LEU A 501 -17.78 -7.78 36.04
CA LEU A 501 -18.22 -8.73 35.01
C LEU A 501 -17.29 -9.93 34.90
N ALA A 502 -15.99 -9.73 35.10
CA ALA A 502 -14.99 -10.80 35.13
C ALA A 502 -15.11 -11.69 36.39
N GLY A 503 -15.91 -11.31 37.40
CA GLY A 503 -16.32 -12.20 38.49
C GLY A 503 -15.18 -12.75 39.37
N GLY A 504 -14.10 -11.98 39.56
CA GLY A 504 -12.92 -12.43 40.32
C GLY A 504 -11.96 -13.34 39.53
N ALA A 505 -12.05 -13.33 38.19
CA ALA A 505 -11.10 -14.01 37.33
C ALA A 505 -9.65 -13.60 37.62
N SER A 506 -8.70 -14.52 37.41
CA SER A 506 -7.28 -14.21 37.62
C SER A 506 -6.81 -13.11 36.68
N PRO A 507 -5.78 -12.32 37.06
CA PRO A 507 -5.19 -11.29 36.20
C PRO A 507 -4.89 -11.76 34.77
N ASN A 508 -4.50 -13.03 34.60
CA ASN A 508 -4.19 -13.63 33.30
C ASN A 508 -5.43 -13.74 32.40
N PHE A 509 -6.58 -14.13 32.97
CA PHE A 509 -7.85 -14.15 32.26
C PHE A 509 -8.33 -12.76 31.89
N VAL A 510 -8.06 -11.76 32.75
CA VAL A 510 -8.41 -10.36 32.48
C VAL A 510 -7.59 -9.82 31.30
N ILE A 511 -6.27 -10.08 31.26
CA ILE A 511 -5.40 -9.72 30.13
C ILE A 511 -5.88 -10.39 28.84
N SER A 512 -6.14 -11.70 28.89
CA SER A 512 -6.59 -12.48 27.73
C SER A 512 -7.96 -12.00 27.22
N GLY A 513 -8.91 -11.76 28.12
CA GLY A 513 -10.24 -11.26 27.80
C GLY A 513 -10.23 -9.84 27.25
N LEU A 514 -9.42 -8.95 27.82
CA LEU A 514 -9.22 -7.59 27.31
C LEU A 514 -8.60 -7.61 25.91
N MET A 515 -7.58 -8.44 25.69
CA MET A 515 -6.95 -8.59 24.37
C MET A 515 -7.95 -9.10 23.33
N LEU A 516 -8.76 -10.12 23.67
CA LEU A 516 -9.78 -10.65 22.77
C LEU A 516 -10.86 -9.62 22.47
N LEU A 517 -11.31 -8.88 23.49
CA LEU A 517 -12.28 -7.80 23.33
C LEU A 517 -11.76 -6.74 22.35
N MET A 518 -10.50 -6.33 22.48
CA MET A 518 -9.87 -5.40 21.54
C MET A 518 -9.71 -6.00 20.14
N GLY A 519 -9.37 -7.29 20.06
CA GLY A 519 -9.31 -8.04 18.79
C GLY A 519 -10.65 -8.13 18.06
N ILE A 520 -11.76 -8.24 18.79
CA ILE A 520 -13.10 -8.19 18.20
C ILE A 520 -13.45 -6.75 17.81
N LEU A 521 -13.23 -5.79 18.72
CA LEU A 521 -13.59 -4.39 18.53
C LEU A 521 -12.86 -3.79 17.32
N THR A 522 -11.59 -4.14 17.12
CA THR A 522 -10.79 -3.67 15.98
C THR A 522 -11.24 -4.19 14.62
N ASN A 523 -12.10 -5.23 14.59
CA ASN A 523 -12.70 -5.72 13.36
C ASN A 523 -14.07 -5.08 13.07
N ILE A 524 -14.64 -4.34 14.04
CA ILE A 524 -15.92 -3.63 13.93
C ILE A 524 -15.69 -2.12 13.73
N VAL A 525 -14.70 -1.58 14.44
CA VAL A 525 -14.28 -0.18 14.41
C VAL A 525 -12.86 -0.11 13.85
N SER A 526 -12.30 1.08 13.63
CA SER A 526 -10.89 1.23 13.26
C SER A 526 -9.93 0.81 14.38
N ASN A 527 -8.76 0.26 13.99
CA ASN A 527 -7.68 -0.11 14.92
C ASN A 527 -7.28 1.03 15.85
N ASN A 528 -7.17 2.24 15.31
CA ASN A 528 -6.83 3.43 16.08
C ASN A 528 -7.89 3.74 17.15
N ALA A 529 -9.18 3.64 16.82
CA ALA A 529 -10.25 3.87 17.80
C ALA A 529 -10.23 2.84 18.94
N ALA A 530 -10.01 1.56 18.61
CA ALA A 530 -9.90 0.50 19.61
C ALA A 530 -8.72 0.75 20.57
N ALA A 531 -7.55 1.11 20.05
CA ALA A 531 -6.36 1.44 20.83
C ALA A 531 -6.59 2.62 21.79
N VAL A 532 -7.18 3.69 21.29
CA VAL A 532 -7.42 4.95 22.03
C VAL A 532 -8.29 4.75 23.25
N ILE A 533 -9.32 3.92 23.12
CA ILE A 533 -10.30 3.69 24.17
C ILE A 533 -9.86 2.55 25.07
N GLY A 534 -9.27 1.50 24.50
CA GLY A 534 -8.77 0.37 25.25
C GLY A 534 -7.69 0.77 26.24
N THR A 535 -6.79 1.70 25.86
CA THR A 535 -5.61 2.01 26.68
C THR A 535 -5.98 2.60 28.05
N PRO A 536 -6.83 3.64 28.16
CA PRO A 536 -7.21 4.17 29.47
C PRO A 536 -7.95 3.15 30.35
N ILE A 537 -8.77 2.31 29.72
CA ILE A 537 -9.50 1.23 30.39
C ILE A 537 -8.51 0.19 30.94
N ALA A 538 -7.52 -0.20 30.14
CA ALA A 538 -6.49 -1.18 30.52
C ALA A 538 -5.67 -0.71 31.73
N VAL A 539 -5.23 0.55 31.72
CA VAL A 539 -4.48 1.13 32.83
C VAL A 539 -5.33 1.13 34.10
N SER A 540 -6.59 1.56 34.00
CA SER A 540 -7.50 1.61 35.15
C SER A 540 -7.82 0.23 35.71
N ILE A 541 -7.99 -0.79 34.85
CA ILE A 541 -8.17 -2.19 35.25
C ILE A 541 -6.94 -2.66 36.04
N ALA A 542 -5.74 -2.43 35.52
CA ALA A 542 -4.51 -2.86 36.18
C ALA A 542 -4.32 -2.20 37.55
N THR A 543 -4.54 -0.88 37.63
CA THR A 543 -4.46 -0.12 38.89
C THR A 543 -5.44 -0.65 39.93
N GLN A 544 -6.68 -0.98 39.54
CA GLN A 544 -7.67 -1.53 40.46
C GLN A 544 -7.34 -2.94 40.93
N MET A 545 -6.71 -3.73 40.07
CA MET A 545 -6.26 -5.08 40.42
C MET A 545 -4.94 -5.08 41.21
N GLY A 546 -4.31 -3.92 41.42
CA GLY A 546 -2.99 -3.81 42.05
C GLY A 546 -1.87 -4.46 41.23
N GLN A 547 -2.04 -4.55 39.91
CA GLN A 547 -1.10 -5.19 38.99
C GLN A 547 -0.33 -4.13 38.18
N PRO A 548 0.87 -4.46 37.66
CA PRO A 548 1.58 -3.56 36.75
C PRO A 548 0.72 -3.26 35.51
N PRO A 549 0.56 -1.98 35.09
CA PRO A 549 -0.31 -1.64 33.95
C PRO A 549 0.23 -2.03 32.58
N GLU A 550 1.55 -2.20 32.46
CA GLU A 550 2.22 -2.45 31.19
C GLU A 550 1.65 -3.66 30.42
N PRO A 551 1.41 -4.85 31.01
CA PRO A 551 0.89 -6.00 30.28
C PRO A 551 -0.56 -5.82 29.81
N TYR A 552 -1.35 -5.02 30.52
CA TYR A 552 -2.72 -4.69 30.12
C TYR A 552 -2.73 -3.70 28.96
N VAL A 553 -1.84 -2.71 28.97
CA VAL A 553 -1.62 -1.80 27.84
C VAL A 553 -1.14 -2.58 26.61
N LEU A 554 -0.22 -3.53 26.77
CA LEU A 554 0.22 -4.40 25.69
C LEU A 554 -0.90 -5.33 25.19
N ALA A 555 -1.80 -5.78 26.06
CA ALA A 555 -2.98 -6.53 25.66
C ALA A 555 -3.86 -5.72 24.70
N VAL A 556 -4.04 -4.43 24.97
CA VAL A 556 -4.75 -3.51 24.06
C VAL A 556 -3.96 -3.29 22.78
N LEU A 557 -2.64 -3.03 22.88
CA LEU A 557 -1.78 -2.83 21.72
C LEU A 557 -1.87 -3.99 20.75
N PHE A 558 -1.67 -5.22 21.23
CA PHE A 558 -1.73 -6.39 20.37
C PHE A 558 -3.15 -6.65 19.88
N GLY A 559 -4.15 -6.61 20.77
CA GLY A 559 -5.56 -6.81 20.40
C GLY A 559 -6.03 -5.85 19.32
N ALA A 560 -5.73 -4.56 19.44
CA ALA A 560 -6.09 -3.54 18.45
C ALA A 560 -5.36 -3.68 17.10
N ASN A 561 -4.34 -4.53 17.00
CA ASN A 561 -3.69 -4.86 15.74
C ASN A 561 -4.13 -6.23 15.16
N MET A 562 -5.01 -6.98 15.83
CA MET A 562 -5.53 -8.27 15.34
C MET A 562 -6.63 -8.12 14.27
N SER A 563 -6.46 -7.17 13.34
CA SER A 563 -7.36 -6.91 12.21
C SER A 563 -7.13 -7.90 11.06
N TYR A 564 -7.20 -9.20 11.34
CA TYR A 564 -6.97 -10.27 10.35
C TYR A 564 -8.27 -10.81 9.75
N ALA A 565 -9.34 -10.85 10.54
CA ALA A 565 -10.56 -11.57 10.21
C ALA A 565 -11.41 -10.85 9.14
N THR A 566 -11.27 -9.53 9.00
CA THR A 566 -12.06 -8.73 8.06
C THR A 566 -11.18 -7.84 7.18
N PRO A 567 -11.54 -7.64 5.90
CA PRO A 567 -10.80 -6.76 5.02
C PRO A 567 -11.08 -5.28 5.30
N MET A 568 -12.27 -4.95 5.82
CA MET A 568 -12.71 -3.58 6.10
C MET A 568 -11.97 -2.94 7.28
N ALA A 569 -11.51 -3.75 8.23
CA ALA A 569 -10.83 -3.27 9.43
C ALA A 569 -9.55 -2.45 9.12
N TYR A 570 -8.89 -2.73 7.98
CA TYR A 570 -7.60 -2.12 7.71
C TYR A 570 -7.34 -1.87 6.23
N LYS A 571 -6.84 -0.66 5.90
CA LYS A 571 -6.66 -0.20 4.51
C LYS A 571 -5.79 -1.14 3.66
N THR A 572 -4.76 -1.78 4.25
CA THR A 572 -3.92 -2.71 3.48
C THR A 572 -4.64 -4.01 3.12
N ASN A 573 -5.54 -4.48 3.99
CA ASN A 573 -6.32 -5.68 3.69
C ASN A 573 -7.25 -5.45 2.50
N LEU A 574 -7.80 -4.24 2.32
CA LEU A 574 -8.58 -3.90 1.12
C LEU A 574 -7.75 -3.92 -0.16
N LEU A 575 -6.52 -3.40 -0.12
CA LEU A 575 -5.62 -3.44 -1.27
C LEU A 575 -5.31 -4.89 -1.68
N VAL A 576 -5.03 -5.74 -0.69
CA VAL A 576 -4.78 -7.16 -0.90
C VAL A 576 -6.03 -7.89 -1.36
N MET A 577 -7.20 -7.57 -0.80
CA MET A 577 -8.51 -8.10 -1.19
C MET A 577 -8.76 -7.87 -2.68
N ASN A 578 -8.58 -6.63 -3.13
CA ASN A 578 -8.83 -6.25 -4.52
C ASN A 578 -7.79 -6.87 -5.47
N ALA A 579 -6.50 -6.82 -5.13
CA ALA A 579 -5.44 -7.37 -5.97
C ALA A 579 -5.49 -8.90 -6.10
N GLY A 580 -5.85 -9.61 -5.02
CA GLY A 580 -5.96 -11.07 -5.00
C GLY A 580 -7.36 -11.61 -5.29
N GLN A 581 -8.34 -10.73 -5.54
CA GLN A 581 -9.77 -11.06 -5.70
C GLN A 581 -10.35 -11.95 -4.59
N TYR A 582 -9.92 -11.71 -3.35
CA TYR A 582 -10.42 -12.42 -2.18
C TYR A 582 -11.82 -11.95 -1.81
N THR A 583 -12.62 -12.84 -1.22
CA THR A 583 -13.87 -12.45 -0.58
C THR A 583 -13.69 -12.27 0.92
N PHE A 584 -14.68 -11.65 1.57
CA PHE A 584 -14.75 -11.55 3.02
C PHE A 584 -14.57 -12.92 3.71
N ASN A 585 -15.17 -13.98 3.16
CA ASN A 585 -15.08 -15.33 3.72
C ASN A 585 -13.66 -15.89 3.65
N ASP A 586 -12.86 -15.50 2.66
CA ASP A 586 -11.45 -15.91 2.56
C ASP A 586 -10.63 -15.27 3.70
N PHE A 587 -10.88 -13.99 4.01
CA PHE A 587 -10.27 -13.31 5.15
C PHE A 587 -10.66 -13.97 6.48
N LEU A 588 -11.93 -14.32 6.68
CA LEU A 588 -12.35 -14.99 7.90
C LEU A 588 -11.70 -16.38 8.02
N ARG A 589 -11.58 -17.12 6.91
CA ARG A 589 -11.03 -18.48 6.88
C ARG A 589 -9.54 -18.55 7.20
N ILE A 590 -8.76 -17.53 6.83
CA ILE A 590 -7.30 -17.49 7.07
C ILE A 590 -6.95 -16.59 8.26
N GLY A 591 -7.57 -15.42 8.33
CA GLY A 591 -7.35 -14.45 9.38
C GLY A 591 -7.97 -14.83 10.73
N GLY A 592 -9.10 -15.56 10.74
CA GLY A 592 -9.70 -16.06 11.97
C GLY A 592 -8.77 -16.99 12.76
N PRO A 593 -8.22 -18.06 12.14
CA PRO A 593 -7.20 -18.89 12.79
C PRO A 593 -5.96 -18.11 13.20
N LEU A 594 -5.48 -17.18 12.37
CA LEU A 594 -4.33 -16.33 12.74
C LEU A 594 -4.62 -15.47 13.99
N LEU A 595 -5.82 -14.88 14.09
CA LEU A 595 -6.26 -14.14 15.26
C LEU A 595 -6.23 -15.01 16.51
N LEU A 596 -6.76 -16.23 16.44
CA LEU A 596 -6.72 -17.17 17.56
C LEU A 596 -5.30 -17.59 17.94
N ILE A 597 -4.44 -17.85 16.95
CA ILE A 597 -3.02 -18.17 17.19
C ILE A 597 -2.34 -17.03 17.93
N MET A 598 -2.49 -15.79 17.45
CA MET A 598 -1.90 -14.61 18.08
C MET A 598 -2.48 -14.37 19.48
N TRP A 599 -3.79 -14.50 19.64
CA TRP A 599 -4.46 -14.33 20.92
C TRP A 599 -4.00 -15.36 21.96
N VAL A 600 -3.97 -16.65 21.62
CA VAL A 600 -3.55 -17.71 22.55
C VAL A 600 -2.07 -17.57 22.91
N THR A 601 -1.21 -17.33 21.93
CA THR A 601 0.24 -17.19 22.19
C THR A 601 0.54 -15.96 23.06
N LEU A 602 -0.05 -14.81 22.76
CA LEU A 602 0.18 -13.59 23.55
C LEU A 602 -0.51 -13.63 24.92
N SER A 603 -1.69 -14.25 25.03
CA SER A 603 -2.37 -14.47 26.32
C SER A 603 -1.53 -15.31 27.27
N TRP A 604 -0.69 -16.20 26.75
CA TRP A 604 0.24 -16.98 27.55
C TRP A 604 1.56 -16.23 27.81
N LEU A 605 2.13 -15.58 26.78
CA LEU A 605 3.43 -14.90 26.87
C LEU A 605 3.40 -13.68 27.79
N LEU A 606 2.37 -12.83 27.69
CA LEU A 606 2.32 -11.57 28.46
C LEU A 606 2.34 -11.82 29.97
N PRO A 607 1.46 -12.66 30.56
CA PRO A 607 1.56 -12.98 31.97
C PRO A 607 2.90 -13.61 32.38
N THR A 608 3.45 -14.49 31.54
CA THR A 608 4.67 -15.24 31.85
C THR A 608 5.89 -14.34 31.88
N ILE A 609 6.03 -13.43 30.89
CA ILE A 609 7.15 -12.49 30.80
C ILE A 609 7.11 -11.49 31.95
N TYR A 610 5.93 -11.02 32.32
CA TYR A 610 5.75 -10.00 33.36
C TYR A 610 5.48 -10.57 34.76
N GLY A 611 5.53 -11.90 34.93
CA GLY A 611 5.39 -12.56 36.23
C GLY A 611 4.01 -12.42 36.88
N ILE A 612 2.96 -12.18 36.09
CA ILE A 612 1.58 -12.04 36.58
C ILE A 612 1.02 -13.43 36.94
N ARG A 613 0.50 -13.58 38.16
CA ARG A 613 -0.08 -14.81 38.68
C ARG A 613 -1.52 -14.62 39.12
#